data_AF-A0A7S0JXN8-F1
#
_entry.id   AF-A0A7S0JXN8-F1
#
_cell.length_a   1.000
_cell.length_b   1.000
_cell.length_c   1.000
_cell.angle_alpha   90.00
_cell.angle_beta   90.00
_cell.angle_gamma   90.00
#
_symmetry.space_group_name_H-M   'P 1'
#
loop_
_entity.id
_entity.type
_entity.pdbx_description
1 polymer ?
#
loop_
_entity_poly.entity_id
_entity_poly.type
_entity_poly.pdbx_seq_one_letter_code
_entity_poly.pdbx_strand_id
1 'polypeptide(L)'
;AAAQRQRLAPEWAAAPGDAATWRGAPLLPATRTMAQPRFVAARGAAESVPRYLRANGLVRAHDMSKQETERLVRACWAAKAKEEARLRREEADEGLVLPLADFFWEWLRTTFGGPGQAVEWGSAIALALQRYSYDADVDVFLRCLQGRLPEEVYSRGGLVVARLEHGLSQRDRALSGGQTTGFLTVDDIRSYVREAFPHKSRAAMTAVLASLAIDPAVQAAAGPAATSARHRALATAARGDVAPSFASTAAATAATAG
;
A
#
# COMPACT_ATOMS: atom_id res chain seq x y z
N ALA A 1 6.66 29.74 -34.52
CA ALA A 1 7.82 29.42 -33.67
C ALA A 1 7.30 28.93 -32.32
N ALA A 2 7.28 27.61 -32.11
CA ALA A 2 6.78 26.98 -30.88
C ALA A 2 7.94 26.89 -29.88
N ALA A 3 7.86 27.68 -28.80
CA ALA A 3 8.88 27.71 -27.76
C ALA A 3 8.79 26.45 -26.88
N GLN A 4 9.85 25.65 -26.97
CA GLN A 4 10.13 24.45 -26.21
C GLN A 4 10.27 24.79 -24.72
N ARG A 5 9.20 24.52 -23.95
CA ARG A 5 9.25 24.58 -22.48
C ARG A 5 10.09 23.41 -21.97
N GLN A 6 11.39 23.63 -21.81
CA GLN A 6 12.25 22.77 -21.00
C GLN A 6 11.62 22.65 -19.61
N ARG A 7 11.20 21.43 -19.23
CA ARG A 7 10.87 21.09 -17.84
C ARG A 7 12.17 21.11 -17.04
N LEU A 8 12.57 22.29 -16.57
CA LEU A 8 13.58 22.41 -15.53
C LEU A 8 13.03 21.70 -14.29
N ALA A 9 13.83 20.81 -13.70
CA ALA A 9 13.53 20.23 -12.41
C ALA A 9 13.33 21.36 -11.38
N PRO A 10 12.33 21.29 -10.50
CA PRO A 10 12.07 22.35 -9.53
C PRO A 10 13.26 22.52 -8.56
N GLU A 11 13.53 23.76 -8.22
CA GLU A 11 14.73 24.27 -7.52
C GLU A 11 14.93 23.66 -6.10
N TRP A 12 13.88 23.06 -5.52
CA TRP A 12 13.97 22.31 -4.25
C TRP A 12 14.82 21.04 -4.34
N ALA A 13 15.10 20.54 -5.56
CA ALA A 13 15.99 19.39 -5.78
C ALA A 13 17.48 19.69 -5.47
N ALA A 14 17.85 20.95 -5.22
CA ALA A 14 19.23 21.38 -5.03
C ALA A 14 19.57 21.88 -3.61
N ALA A 15 18.62 21.91 -2.68
CA ALA A 15 18.93 22.33 -1.31
C ALA A 15 19.37 21.11 -0.47
N PRO A 16 20.57 21.10 0.13
CA PRO A 16 20.91 20.15 1.19
C PRO A 16 20.15 20.56 2.46
N GLY A 17 18.85 20.28 2.48
CA GLY A 17 18.00 20.46 3.64
C GLY A 17 18.37 19.44 4.71
N ASP A 18 18.70 19.94 5.90
CA ASP A 18 19.18 19.20 7.06
C ASP A 18 18.58 17.79 7.20
N ALA A 19 19.44 16.78 7.15
CA ALA A 19 19.13 15.37 7.37
C ALA A 19 18.48 15.06 8.75
N ALA A 20 18.28 16.07 9.59
CA ALA A 20 17.75 15.98 10.95
C ALA A 20 16.21 16.01 11.06
N THR A 21 15.48 16.41 10.02
CA THR A 21 14.01 16.63 10.08
C THR A 21 13.18 15.37 9.76
N TRP A 22 13.80 14.33 9.19
CA TRP A 22 13.14 13.08 8.78
C TRP A 22 13.15 11.97 9.83
N ARG A 23 13.19 12.33 11.12
CA ARG A 23 13.19 11.35 12.22
C ARG A 23 11.83 10.67 12.36
N GLY A 24 11.68 9.62 11.56
CA GLY A 24 10.64 8.58 11.59
C GLY A 24 11.08 7.38 10.76
N ALA A 25 12.40 7.14 10.68
CA ALA A 25 12.97 6.03 9.91
C ALA A 25 12.30 4.72 10.35
N PRO A 26 11.77 3.91 9.42
CA PRO A 26 11.27 2.60 9.79
C PRO A 26 12.44 1.85 10.43
N LEU A 27 12.25 1.39 11.67
CA LEU A 27 13.16 0.48 12.34
C LEU A 27 13.15 -0.85 11.58
N LEU A 28 13.83 -0.89 10.43
CA LEU A 28 14.27 -2.14 9.86
C LEU A 28 15.33 -2.68 10.82
N PRO A 29 15.23 -3.96 11.24
CA PRO A 29 16.08 -4.50 12.28
C PRO A 29 17.55 -4.34 11.88
N ALA A 30 18.33 -3.72 12.78
CA ALA A 30 19.74 -3.37 12.55
C ALA A 30 20.66 -4.59 12.38
N THR A 31 20.15 -5.82 12.54
CA THR A 31 20.97 -7.03 12.53
C THR A 31 20.18 -8.22 12.00
N ARG A 32 20.13 -8.38 10.68
CA ARG A 32 19.83 -9.68 10.08
C ARG A 32 21.15 -10.36 9.75
N THR A 33 21.45 -11.49 10.40
CA THR A 33 22.57 -12.37 10.04
C THR A 33 22.47 -12.65 8.54
N MET A 34 23.40 -12.09 7.78
CA MET A 34 23.29 -12.02 6.33
C MET A 34 23.54 -13.42 5.75
N ALA A 35 22.46 -14.03 5.24
CA ALA A 35 22.60 -14.90 4.09
C ALA A 35 23.41 -14.15 3.02
N GLN A 36 24.20 -14.89 2.23
CA GLN A 36 25.08 -14.38 1.16
C GLN A 36 24.46 -13.16 0.44
N PRO A 37 25.21 -12.05 0.24
CA PRO A 37 24.67 -10.85 -0.41
C PRO A 37 24.11 -11.22 -1.78
N ARG A 38 22.82 -10.99 -1.97
CA ARG A 38 22.14 -11.20 -3.24
C ARG A 38 22.47 -10.03 -4.16
N PHE A 39 22.95 -10.33 -5.36
CA PHE A 39 23.20 -9.33 -6.39
C PHE A 39 22.15 -9.45 -7.50
N VAL A 40 21.75 -8.31 -8.06
CA VAL A 40 20.83 -8.24 -9.19
C VAL A 40 21.40 -7.36 -10.29
N ALA A 41 21.05 -7.68 -11.53
CA ALA A 41 21.45 -6.87 -12.68
C ALA A 41 20.80 -5.46 -12.58
N ALA A 42 21.63 -4.43 -12.73
CA ALA A 42 21.17 -3.07 -12.74
C ALA A 42 20.30 -2.80 -13.98
N ARG A 43 19.41 -1.80 -13.90
CA ARG A 43 18.48 -1.45 -14.99
C ARG A 43 19.05 -0.43 -15.98
N GLY A 44 20.30 -0.02 -15.79
CA GLY A 44 20.99 1.00 -16.57
C GLY A 44 20.93 2.39 -15.93
N ALA A 45 21.77 3.30 -16.43
CA ALA A 45 21.91 4.67 -15.94
C ALA A 45 21.14 5.73 -16.77
N ALA A 46 20.34 5.31 -17.74
CA ALA A 46 19.60 6.22 -18.62
C ALA A 46 18.55 7.04 -17.86
N GLU A 47 18.20 8.22 -18.38
CA GLU A 47 17.18 9.09 -17.77
C GLU A 47 15.79 8.47 -17.73
N SER A 48 15.49 7.55 -18.66
CA SER A 48 14.24 6.79 -18.69
C SER A 48 14.10 5.81 -17.51
N VAL A 49 15.20 5.48 -16.83
CA VAL A 49 15.19 4.62 -15.63
C VAL A 49 14.90 5.50 -14.41
N PRO A 50 14.01 5.13 -13.47
CA PRO A 50 13.80 5.90 -12.25
C PRO A 50 15.10 6.06 -11.44
N ARG A 51 15.33 7.24 -10.84
CA ARG A 51 16.59 7.57 -10.14
C ARG A 51 17.00 6.52 -9.10
N TYR A 52 16.03 5.98 -8.35
CA TYR A 52 16.23 4.94 -7.34
C TYR A 52 16.65 3.56 -7.90
N LEU A 53 16.73 3.40 -9.24
CA LEU A 53 17.18 2.18 -9.92
C LEU A 53 18.35 2.43 -10.89
N ARG A 54 18.85 3.67 -10.98
CA ARG A 54 19.93 4.02 -11.92
C ARG A 54 21.26 3.51 -11.40
N ALA A 55 21.73 2.43 -12.01
CA ALA A 55 23.06 1.88 -11.79
C ALA A 55 23.52 1.09 -13.02
N ASN A 56 24.81 0.79 -13.07
CA ASN A 56 25.41 -0.09 -14.06
C ASN A 56 25.98 -1.33 -13.36
N GLY A 57 26.04 -2.46 -14.07
CA GLY A 57 26.60 -3.71 -13.55
C GLY A 57 25.67 -4.42 -12.56
N LEU A 58 26.23 -4.83 -11.42
CA LEU A 58 25.51 -5.57 -10.38
C LEU A 58 25.26 -4.67 -9.17
N VAL A 59 24.02 -4.69 -8.68
CA VAL A 59 23.60 -3.96 -7.48
C VAL A 59 23.32 -4.97 -6.38
N ARG A 60 23.80 -4.68 -5.18
CA ARG A 60 23.45 -5.45 -3.99
C ARG A 60 21.99 -5.21 -3.64
N ALA A 61 21.22 -6.27 -3.48
CA ALA A 61 19.82 -6.23 -3.09
C ALA A 61 19.63 -6.97 -1.77
N HIS A 62 19.10 -6.26 -0.77
CA HIS A 62 18.70 -6.86 0.49
C HIS A 62 17.44 -7.70 0.31
N ASP A 63 17.37 -8.85 0.99
CA ASP A 63 16.13 -9.62 1.04
C ASP A 63 15.16 -8.97 2.02
N MET A 64 13.98 -8.60 1.52
CA MET A 64 12.89 -8.04 2.31
C MET A 64 11.77 -9.05 2.46
N SER A 65 11.26 -9.20 3.68
CA SER A 65 10.03 -9.92 3.96
C SER A 65 8.81 -9.09 3.56
N LYS A 66 7.64 -9.75 3.51
CA LYS A 66 6.35 -9.08 3.25
C LYS A 66 6.08 -8.00 4.28
N GLN A 67 6.22 -8.33 5.56
CA GLN A 67 5.94 -7.41 6.67
C GLN A 67 6.83 -6.16 6.63
N GLU A 68 8.12 -6.32 6.32
CA GLU A 68 9.04 -5.19 6.15
C GLU A 68 8.63 -4.32 4.96
N THR A 69 8.22 -4.94 3.85
CA THR A 69 7.75 -4.24 2.64
C THR A 69 6.52 -3.40 2.94
N GLU A 70 5.50 -3.98 3.58
CA GLU A 70 4.28 -3.26 3.95
C GLU A 70 4.54 -2.11 4.93
N ARG A 71 5.41 -2.33 5.94
CA ARG A 71 5.82 -1.27 6.87
C ARG A 71 6.51 -0.14 6.13
N LEU A 72 7.37 -0.45 5.17
CA LEU A 72 8.06 0.54 4.35
C LEU A 72 7.08 1.33 3.48
N VAL A 73 6.12 0.66 2.83
CA VAL A 73 5.07 1.31 2.04
C VAL A 73 4.28 2.30 2.89
N ARG A 74 3.81 1.88 4.08
CA ARG A 74 3.10 2.75 5.02
C ARG A 74 3.96 3.92 5.49
N ALA A 75 5.22 3.66 5.84
CA ALA A 75 6.15 4.69 6.28
C ALA A 75 6.43 5.74 5.19
N CYS A 76 6.59 5.30 3.94
CA CYS A 76 6.81 6.19 2.80
C CYS A 76 5.62 7.12 2.58
N TRP A 77 4.40 6.58 2.55
CA TRP A 77 3.19 7.40 2.42
C TRP A 77 3.01 8.39 3.57
N ALA A 78 3.25 7.95 4.81
CA ALA A 78 3.17 8.83 5.97
C ALA A 78 4.22 9.95 5.92
N ALA A 79 5.46 9.63 5.53
CA ALA A 79 6.52 10.61 5.37
C ALA A 79 6.20 11.62 4.24
N LYS A 80 5.65 11.15 3.12
CA LYS A 80 5.21 12.00 2.01
C LYS A 80 4.12 12.96 2.45
N ALA A 81 3.07 12.46 3.10
CA ALA A 81 1.97 13.29 3.58
C ALA A 81 2.43 14.34 4.60
N LYS A 82 3.36 13.97 5.50
CA LYS A 82 3.98 14.90 6.44
C LYS A 82 4.77 15.99 5.72
N GLU A 83 5.53 15.63 4.69
CA GLU A 83 6.31 16.61 3.94
C GLU A 83 5.44 17.57 3.15
N GLU A 84 4.45 17.05 2.44
CA GLU A 84 3.51 17.90 1.73
C GLU A 84 2.81 18.85 2.71
N ALA A 85 2.37 18.37 3.88
CA ALA A 85 1.78 19.24 4.90
C ALA A 85 2.76 20.30 5.46
N ARG A 86 4.07 20.03 5.45
CA ARG A 86 5.10 21.02 5.79
C ARG A 86 5.21 22.07 4.68
N LEU A 87 5.42 21.63 3.44
CA LEU A 87 5.58 22.51 2.28
C LEU A 87 4.33 23.37 2.01
N ARG A 88 3.12 22.80 2.11
CA ARG A 88 1.86 23.58 2.00
C ARG A 88 1.80 24.74 2.99
N ARG A 89 2.36 24.58 4.20
CA ARG A 89 2.42 25.64 5.22
C ARG A 89 3.49 26.68 4.93
N GLU A 90 4.63 26.26 4.38
CA GLU A 90 5.75 27.15 4.07
C GLU A 90 5.52 27.96 2.79
N GLU A 91 4.96 27.32 1.77
CA GLU A 91 4.72 27.92 0.43
C GLU A 91 3.31 28.53 0.29
N ALA A 92 2.43 28.33 1.28
CA ALA A 92 1.02 28.73 1.26
C ALA A 92 0.22 28.23 0.04
N ASP A 93 0.65 27.11 -0.56
CA ASP A 93 -0.04 26.44 -1.66
C ASP A 93 -0.78 25.20 -1.14
N GLU A 94 -2.11 25.26 -1.02
CA GLU A 94 -2.93 24.13 -0.59
C GLU A 94 -2.93 22.96 -1.60
N GLY A 95 -2.63 23.25 -2.87
CA GLY A 95 -2.61 22.29 -3.97
C GLY A 95 -1.29 21.52 -4.14
N LEU A 96 -0.26 21.81 -3.33
CA LEU A 96 1.05 21.20 -3.49
C LEU A 96 0.99 19.69 -3.28
N VAL A 97 1.41 18.94 -4.30
CA VAL A 97 1.53 17.47 -4.29
C VAL A 97 2.88 17.11 -4.87
N LEU A 98 3.66 16.34 -4.11
CA LEU A 98 4.95 15.85 -4.59
C LEU A 98 4.74 14.58 -5.41
N PRO A 99 5.37 14.41 -6.59
CA PRO A 99 5.35 13.13 -7.28
C PRO A 99 6.01 12.04 -6.44
N LEU A 100 5.34 10.89 -6.26
CA LEU A 100 5.82 9.80 -5.40
C LEU A 100 7.21 9.31 -5.78
N ALA A 101 7.52 9.19 -7.08
CA ALA A 101 8.82 8.71 -7.54
C ALA A 101 9.98 9.65 -7.15
N ASP A 102 9.73 10.97 -7.20
CA ASP A 102 10.73 11.99 -6.84
C ASP A 102 10.89 12.06 -5.33
N PHE A 103 9.79 12.07 -4.59
CA PHE A 103 9.80 11.98 -3.13
C PHE A 103 10.50 10.71 -2.65
N PHE A 104 10.17 9.56 -3.23
CA PHE A 104 10.72 8.25 -2.84
C PHE A 104 12.24 8.21 -3.00
N TRP A 105 12.78 8.79 -4.08
CA TRP A 105 14.22 8.90 -4.26
C TRP A 105 14.90 9.70 -3.13
N GLU A 106 14.36 10.87 -2.78
CA GLU A 106 14.96 11.70 -1.74
C GLU A 106 14.79 11.07 -0.35
N TRP A 107 13.64 10.45 -0.12
CA TRP A 107 13.36 9.70 1.09
C TRP A 107 14.34 8.52 1.26
N LEU A 108 14.71 7.81 0.19
CA LEU A 108 15.70 6.74 0.28
C LEU A 108 17.10 7.25 0.63
N ARG A 109 17.54 8.35 -0.01
CA ARG A 109 18.86 8.96 0.27
C ARG A 109 19.01 9.40 1.71
N THR A 110 17.96 9.99 2.25
CA THR A 110 17.94 10.49 3.63
C THR A 110 17.78 9.36 4.64
N THR A 111 16.99 8.33 4.33
CA THR A 111 16.70 7.22 5.26
C THR A 111 17.82 6.18 5.32
N PHE A 112 18.41 5.82 4.18
CA PHE A 112 19.33 4.69 4.05
C PHE A 112 20.79 5.07 3.83
N GLY A 113 21.05 6.38 3.79
CA GLY A 113 22.35 6.97 3.52
C GLY A 113 22.58 7.17 2.03
N GLY A 114 23.06 8.36 1.65
CA GLY A 114 23.61 8.73 0.33
C GLY A 114 22.97 8.21 -0.98
N PRO A 115 23.55 8.52 -2.14
CA PRO A 115 23.04 8.05 -3.44
C PRO A 115 23.28 6.55 -3.68
N GLY A 116 24.42 6.00 -3.24
CA GLY A 116 24.79 4.59 -3.52
C GLY A 116 23.90 3.59 -2.79
N GLN A 117 23.77 3.74 -1.47
CA GLN A 117 22.88 2.91 -0.66
C GLN A 117 21.41 3.11 -1.05
N ALA A 118 20.99 4.31 -1.46
CA ALA A 118 19.64 4.53 -1.99
C ALA A 118 19.34 3.67 -3.23
N VAL A 119 20.32 3.40 -4.10
CA VAL A 119 20.12 2.52 -5.27
C VAL A 119 20.09 1.03 -4.87
N GLU A 120 20.90 0.62 -3.89
CA GLU A 120 20.86 -0.75 -3.33
C GLU A 120 19.48 -1.04 -2.70
N TRP A 121 19.03 -0.14 -1.82
CA TRP A 121 17.71 -0.24 -1.20
C TRP A 121 16.57 -0.06 -2.19
N GLY A 122 16.68 0.89 -3.13
CA GLY A 122 15.69 1.08 -4.20
C GLY A 122 15.51 -0.17 -5.06
N SER A 123 16.61 -0.87 -5.36
CA SER A 123 16.57 -2.15 -6.10
C SER A 123 15.95 -3.27 -5.27
N ALA A 124 16.32 -3.39 -3.99
CA ALA A 124 15.74 -4.36 -3.06
C ALA A 124 14.22 -4.18 -2.91
N ILE A 125 13.79 -2.94 -2.68
CA ILE A 125 12.38 -2.57 -2.51
C ILE A 125 11.62 -2.84 -3.81
N ALA A 126 12.14 -2.45 -4.97
CA ALA A 126 11.48 -2.71 -6.24
C ALA A 126 11.22 -4.20 -6.49
N LEU A 127 12.15 -5.08 -6.11
CA LEU A 127 11.98 -6.53 -6.20
C LEU A 127 10.93 -7.04 -5.20
N ALA A 128 10.95 -6.51 -3.98
CA ALA A 128 9.98 -6.87 -2.95
C ALA A 128 8.55 -6.45 -3.32
N LEU A 129 8.38 -5.22 -3.86
CA LEU A 129 7.09 -4.73 -4.36
C LEU A 129 6.57 -5.61 -5.50
N GLN A 130 7.43 -6.06 -6.42
CA GLN A 130 7.02 -6.99 -7.47
C GLN A 130 6.61 -8.35 -6.90
N ARG A 131 7.40 -8.90 -5.97
CA ARG A 131 7.16 -10.19 -5.32
C ARG A 131 5.83 -10.21 -4.56
N TYR A 132 5.51 -9.11 -3.87
CA TYR A 132 4.34 -8.98 -3.02
C TYR A 132 3.19 -8.21 -3.67
N SER A 133 3.19 -8.05 -5.00
CA SER A 133 2.16 -7.34 -5.78
C SER A 133 0.77 -8.00 -5.76
N TYR A 134 0.63 -9.18 -5.14
CA TYR A 134 -0.68 -9.77 -4.85
C TYR A 134 -1.37 -9.07 -3.66
N ASP A 135 -0.62 -8.33 -2.84
CA ASP A 135 -1.15 -7.49 -1.77
C ASP A 135 -1.59 -6.14 -2.35
N ALA A 136 -2.83 -5.73 -2.05
CA ALA A 136 -3.45 -4.57 -2.70
C ALA A 136 -2.71 -3.25 -2.40
N ASP A 137 -2.27 -3.05 -1.16
CA ASP A 137 -1.57 -1.83 -0.76
C ASP A 137 -0.19 -1.74 -1.43
N VAL A 138 0.49 -2.88 -1.54
CA VAL A 138 1.78 -3.01 -2.22
C VAL A 138 1.63 -2.76 -3.73
N ASP A 139 0.61 -3.34 -4.37
CA ASP A 139 0.35 -3.16 -5.81
C ASP A 139 -0.01 -1.71 -6.15
N VAL A 140 -0.89 -1.09 -5.35
CA VAL A 140 -1.24 0.34 -5.50
C VAL A 140 0.01 1.20 -5.38
N PHE A 141 0.83 1.00 -4.35
CA PHE A 141 2.09 1.73 -4.21
C PHE A 141 3.01 1.54 -5.41
N LEU A 142 3.22 0.31 -5.87
CA LEU A 142 4.07 0.01 -7.01
C LEU A 142 3.59 0.69 -8.29
N ARG A 143 2.28 0.69 -8.55
CA ARG A 143 1.70 1.32 -9.74
C ARG A 143 1.77 2.84 -9.67
N CYS A 144 1.53 3.44 -8.50
CA CYS A 144 1.74 4.87 -8.28
C CYS A 144 3.20 5.25 -8.50
N LEU A 145 4.14 4.47 -7.94
CA LEU A 145 5.58 4.70 -8.08
C LEU A 145 6.05 4.64 -9.55
N GLN A 146 5.39 3.81 -10.37
CA GLN A 146 5.64 3.68 -11.80
C GLN A 146 4.86 4.70 -12.66
N GLY A 147 4.06 5.58 -12.05
CA GLY A 147 3.20 6.53 -12.77
C GLY A 147 2.05 5.87 -13.55
N ARG A 148 1.72 4.61 -13.25
CA ARG A 148 0.64 3.84 -13.90
C ARG A 148 -0.72 4.04 -13.24
N LEU A 149 -0.72 4.56 -12.02
CA LEU A 149 -1.93 4.85 -11.25
C LEU A 149 -1.79 6.23 -10.61
N PRO A 150 -2.84 7.07 -10.61
CA PRO A 150 -2.83 8.33 -9.88
C PRO A 150 -2.73 8.09 -8.36
N GLU A 151 -1.98 8.94 -7.67
CA GLU A 151 -1.72 8.79 -6.22
C GLU A 151 -2.98 8.99 -5.37
N GLU A 152 -3.98 9.71 -5.89
CA GLU A 152 -5.27 9.92 -5.25
C GLU A 152 -6.02 8.61 -5.03
N VAL A 153 -5.67 7.55 -5.78
CA VAL A 153 -6.26 6.22 -5.57
C VAL A 153 -5.87 5.66 -4.21
N TYR A 154 -4.64 5.93 -3.74
CA TYR A 154 -4.22 5.53 -2.40
C TYR A 154 -4.99 6.31 -1.32
N SER A 155 -5.06 7.64 -1.43
CA SER A 155 -5.76 8.47 -0.44
C SER A 155 -7.27 8.24 -0.41
N ARG A 156 -7.88 7.91 -1.56
CA ARG A 156 -9.31 7.58 -1.67
C ARG A 156 -9.63 6.14 -1.27
N GLY A 157 -8.65 5.23 -1.26
CA GLY A 157 -8.85 3.82 -0.92
C GLY A 157 -9.54 3.65 0.44
N GLY A 158 -9.03 4.30 1.47
CA GLY A 158 -9.62 4.27 2.82
C GLY A 158 -11.05 4.81 2.87
N LEU A 159 -11.36 5.85 2.10
CA LEU A 159 -12.72 6.42 2.03
C LEU A 159 -13.72 5.44 1.41
N VAL A 160 -13.30 4.72 0.36
CA VAL A 160 -14.14 3.70 -0.28
C VAL A 160 -14.46 2.57 0.69
N VAL A 161 -13.47 2.11 1.44
CA VAL A 161 -13.65 1.05 2.43
C VAL A 161 -14.54 1.51 3.59
N ALA A 162 -14.29 2.70 4.15
CA ALA A 162 -15.13 3.27 5.20
C ALA A 162 -16.59 3.47 4.73
N ARG A 163 -16.79 3.91 3.48
CA ARG A 163 -18.13 4.04 2.88
C ARG A 163 -18.83 2.69 2.77
N LEU A 164 -18.13 1.66 2.29
CA LEU A 164 -18.67 0.31 2.19
C LEU A 164 -19.09 -0.24 3.55
N GLU A 165 -18.23 -0.08 4.55
CA GLU A 165 -18.52 -0.51 5.92
C GLU A 165 -19.71 0.18 6.53
N HIS A 166 -19.78 1.49 6.36
CA HIS A 166 -20.89 2.26 6.87
C HIS A 166 -22.21 1.79 6.26
N GLY A 167 -22.29 1.69 4.93
CA GLY A 167 -23.54 1.30 4.30
C GLY A 167 -23.91 -0.18 4.47
N LEU A 168 -22.93 -1.08 4.55
CA LEU A 168 -23.20 -2.48 4.88
C LEU A 168 -23.67 -2.63 6.33
N SER A 169 -23.14 -1.83 7.25
CA SER A 169 -23.66 -1.77 8.63
C SER A 169 -25.07 -1.20 8.70
N GLN A 170 -25.39 -0.18 7.89
CA GLN A 170 -26.77 0.33 7.79
C GLN A 170 -27.72 -0.72 7.23
N ARG A 171 -27.28 -1.48 6.22
CA ARG A 171 -28.09 -2.53 5.61
C ARG A 171 -28.36 -3.70 6.56
N ASP A 172 -27.35 -4.10 7.33
CA ASP A 172 -27.52 -5.08 8.41
C ASP A 172 -28.56 -4.61 9.43
N ARG A 173 -28.48 -3.35 9.90
CA ARG A 173 -29.50 -2.80 10.80
C ARG A 173 -30.91 -2.80 10.20
N ALA A 174 -31.03 -2.44 8.93
CA ALA A 174 -32.33 -2.39 8.26
C ALA A 174 -32.99 -3.79 8.19
N LEU A 175 -32.20 -4.83 7.94
CA LEU A 175 -32.67 -6.22 7.86
C LEU A 175 -32.86 -6.87 9.24
N SER A 176 -32.13 -6.41 10.25
CA SER A 176 -32.11 -6.98 11.60
C SER A 176 -32.92 -6.17 12.63
N GLY A 177 -33.98 -5.48 12.18
CA GLY A 177 -34.90 -4.76 13.08
C GLY A 177 -34.23 -3.64 13.90
N GLY A 178 -33.19 -3.00 13.36
CA GLY A 178 -32.44 -1.92 14.00
C GLY A 178 -31.17 -2.34 14.73
N GLN A 179 -30.90 -3.64 14.87
CA GLN A 179 -29.69 -4.15 15.54
C GLN A 179 -28.55 -4.37 14.55
N THR A 180 -27.30 -4.14 14.97
CA THR A 180 -26.13 -4.46 14.14
C THR A 180 -25.64 -5.86 14.52
N THR A 181 -25.94 -6.85 13.69
CA THR A 181 -25.55 -8.26 13.92
C THR A 181 -24.14 -8.55 13.42
N GLY A 182 -23.66 -7.78 12.44
CA GLY A 182 -22.42 -7.99 11.73
C GLY A 182 -22.50 -9.06 10.64
N PHE A 183 -23.69 -9.61 10.36
CA PHE A 183 -23.92 -10.66 9.37
C PHE A 183 -24.85 -10.17 8.26
N LEU A 184 -24.48 -10.44 7.02
CA LEU A 184 -25.30 -10.19 5.84
C LEU A 184 -25.19 -11.38 4.88
N THR A 185 -26.23 -11.62 4.08
CA THR A 185 -26.12 -12.65 3.04
C THR A 185 -25.15 -12.19 1.95
N VAL A 186 -24.55 -13.15 1.23
CA VAL A 186 -23.69 -12.82 0.08
C VAL A 186 -24.47 -12.02 -0.97
N ASP A 187 -25.75 -12.29 -1.17
CA ASP A 187 -26.59 -11.55 -2.11
C ASP A 187 -26.88 -10.12 -1.64
N ASP A 188 -27.07 -9.89 -0.33
CA ASP A 188 -27.20 -8.54 0.23
C ASP A 188 -25.93 -7.72 0.02
N ILE A 189 -24.76 -8.32 0.27
CA ILE A 189 -23.46 -7.68 0.06
C ILE A 189 -23.28 -7.37 -1.44
N ARG A 190 -23.58 -8.33 -2.32
CA ARG A 190 -23.49 -8.14 -3.78
C ARG A 190 -24.44 -7.06 -4.28
N SER A 191 -25.67 -7.00 -3.77
CA SER A 191 -26.64 -5.94 -4.12
C SER A 191 -26.10 -4.58 -3.72
N TYR A 192 -25.68 -4.44 -2.46
CA TYR A 192 -25.18 -3.18 -1.95
C TYR A 192 -23.91 -2.72 -2.69
N VAL A 193 -22.97 -3.61 -3.00
CA VAL A 193 -21.76 -3.26 -3.77
C VAL A 193 -22.11 -2.75 -5.17
N ARG A 194 -23.13 -3.32 -5.83
CA ARG A 194 -23.60 -2.81 -7.14
C ARG A 194 -24.25 -1.43 -7.01
N GLU A 195 -25.06 -1.23 -5.98
CA GLU A 195 -25.70 0.06 -5.68
C GLU A 195 -24.66 1.15 -5.33
N ALA A 196 -23.60 0.79 -4.60
CA ALA A 196 -22.55 1.70 -4.18
C ALA A 196 -21.63 2.17 -5.32
N PHE A 197 -21.48 1.36 -6.37
CA PHE A 197 -20.62 1.65 -7.53
C PHE A 197 -21.35 1.52 -8.88
N PRO A 198 -22.36 2.36 -9.16
CA PRO A 198 -23.21 2.21 -10.34
C PRO A 198 -22.47 2.44 -11.67
N HIS A 199 -21.36 3.18 -11.65
CA HIS A 199 -20.57 3.51 -12.84
C HIS A 199 -19.38 2.56 -13.07
N LYS A 200 -19.21 1.52 -12.24
CA LYS A 200 -18.11 0.57 -12.41
C LYS A 200 -18.38 -0.30 -13.63
N SER A 201 -17.37 -0.52 -14.47
CA SER A 201 -17.52 -1.37 -15.65
C SER A 201 -17.95 -2.77 -15.25
N ARG A 202 -18.72 -3.45 -16.11
CA ARG A 202 -19.23 -4.81 -15.83
C ARG A 202 -18.12 -5.79 -15.50
N ALA A 203 -17.01 -5.77 -16.25
CA ALA A 203 -15.85 -6.62 -15.99
C ALA A 203 -15.21 -6.34 -14.61
N ALA A 204 -15.04 -5.06 -14.26
CA ALA A 204 -14.48 -4.67 -12.98
C ALA A 204 -15.43 -4.94 -11.80
N MET A 205 -16.75 -4.92 -12.02
CA MET A 205 -17.74 -5.35 -11.04
C MET A 205 -17.70 -6.87 -10.86
N THR A 206 -17.67 -7.65 -11.94
CA THR A 206 -17.54 -9.12 -11.89
C THR A 206 -16.31 -9.55 -11.10
N ALA A 207 -15.16 -8.91 -11.33
CA ALA A 207 -13.93 -9.20 -10.58
C ALA A 207 -14.09 -8.96 -9.06
N VAL A 208 -14.72 -7.83 -8.66
CA VAL A 208 -14.99 -7.53 -7.25
C VAL A 208 -15.95 -8.55 -6.63
N LEU A 209 -17.02 -8.92 -7.33
CA LEU A 209 -17.98 -9.88 -6.79
C LEU A 209 -17.41 -11.31 -6.75
N ALA A 210 -16.47 -11.63 -7.63
CA ALA A 210 -15.73 -12.89 -7.60
C ALA A 210 -14.78 -12.96 -6.39
N SER A 211 -14.09 -11.87 -6.04
CA SER A 211 -13.23 -11.85 -4.84
C SER A 211 -14.01 -12.01 -3.53
N LEU A 212 -15.29 -11.61 -3.49
CA LEU A 212 -16.17 -11.86 -2.34
C LEU A 212 -16.45 -13.36 -2.10
N ALA A 213 -16.34 -14.20 -3.13
CA ALA A 213 -16.68 -15.63 -3.07
C ALA A 213 -15.49 -16.54 -2.71
N ILE A 214 -14.27 -15.99 -2.65
CA ILE A 214 -13.03 -16.76 -2.48
C ILE A 214 -12.59 -16.85 -1.02
N ASP A 215 -13.20 -16.12 -0.08
CA ASP A 215 -12.82 -16.25 1.34
C ASP A 215 -13.23 -17.64 1.88
N PRO A 216 -12.26 -18.52 2.21
CA PRO A 216 -12.56 -19.88 2.70
C PRO A 216 -13.35 -19.87 4.01
N ALA A 217 -13.34 -18.76 4.77
CA ALA A 217 -14.22 -18.59 5.93
C ALA A 217 -15.70 -18.41 5.56
N VAL A 218 -15.98 -17.79 4.40
CA VAL A 218 -17.35 -17.65 3.85
C VAL A 218 -17.82 -18.98 3.25
N GLN A 219 -16.91 -19.76 2.65
CA GLN A 219 -17.22 -21.10 2.12
C GLN A 219 -17.43 -22.14 3.24
N ALA A 220 -16.64 -22.11 4.32
CA ALA A 220 -16.80 -23.03 5.45
C ALA A 220 -18.04 -22.74 6.31
N ALA A 221 -18.52 -21.49 6.32
CA ALA A 221 -19.77 -21.11 6.99
C ALA A 221 -21.03 -21.42 6.15
N ALA A 222 -20.87 -21.58 4.83
CA ALA A 222 -21.97 -21.84 3.91
C ALA A 222 -22.32 -23.34 3.86
N GLY A 223 -23.12 -23.80 4.82
CA GLY A 223 -24.00 -24.95 4.58
C GLY A 223 -25.07 -24.61 3.52
N PRO A 224 -25.73 -25.61 2.90
CA PRO A 224 -26.59 -25.41 1.71
C PRO A 224 -27.82 -24.51 1.91
N ALA A 225 -28.07 -23.97 3.11
CA ALA A 225 -29.25 -23.16 3.42
C ALA A 225 -28.98 -21.86 4.22
N ALA A 226 -27.73 -21.48 4.52
CA ALA A 226 -27.48 -20.24 5.29
C ALA A 226 -26.13 -19.59 4.94
N THR A 227 -26.09 -18.83 3.84
CA THR A 227 -24.88 -18.11 3.40
C THR A 227 -24.79 -16.72 4.05
N SER A 228 -24.65 -16.65 5.38
CA SER A 228 -24.43 -15.40 6.12
C SER A 228 -22.93 -15.12 6.28
N ALA A 229 -22.43 -14.07 5.65
CA ALA A 229 -21.03 -13.63 5.73
C ALA A 229 -20.87 -12.50 6.77
N ARG A 230 -19.79 -12.54 7.56
CA ARG A 230 -19.44 -11.46 8.49
C ARG A 230 -18.92 -10.25 7.72
N HIS A 231 -19.72 -9.18 7.62
CA HIS A 231 -19.27 -7.96 6.96
C HIS A 231 -18.10 -7.28 7.70
N ARG A 232 -17.99 -7.50 9.03
CA ARG A 232 -16.89 -6.96 9.84
C ARG A 232 -15.51 -7.55 9.49
N ALA A 233 -15.44 -8.76 8.90
CA ALA A 233 -14.19 -9.34 8.42
C ALA A 233 -13.80 -8.82 7.03
N LEU A 234 -14.81 -8.57 6.17
CA LEU A 234 -14.70 -7.95 4.85
C LEU A 234 -14.09 -6.54 4.91
N ALA A 235 -14.51 -5.79 5.93
CA ALA A 235 -13.96 -4.51 6.34
C ALA A 235 -12.46 -4.57 6.70
N THR A 236 -12.05 -5.60 7.45
CA THR A 236 -10.65 -5.79 7.90
C THR A 236 -9.74 -6.34 6.82
N ALA A 237 -10.27 -7.06 5.81
CA ALA A 237 -9.50 -7.45 4.64
C ALA A 237 -9.26 -6.28 3.66
N ALA A 238 -10.16 -5.29 3.67
CA ALA A 238 -10.07 -4.10 2.84
C ALA A 238 -9.34 -2.93 3.52
N ARG A 239 -9.35 -2.87 4.87
CA ARG A 239 -8.48 -2.00 5.68
C ARG A 239 -7.22 -2.79 6.04
N GLY A 240 -6.09 -2.52 5.40
CA GLY A 240 -4.76 -2.95 5.87
C GLY A 240 -4.35 -2.41 7.27
N ASP A 241 -5.32 -2.05 8.13
CA ASP A 241 -5.15 -1.61 9.50
C ASP A 241 -5.38 -2.77 10.47
N VAL A 242 -4.39 -3.65 10.54
CA VAL A 242 -3.89 -4.15 11.82
C VAL A 242 -2.36 -4.25 11.71
N ALA A 243 -1.63 -3.36 12.38
CA ALA A 243 -0.54 -3.84 13.20
C ALA A 243 -1.08 -3.85 14.63
N PRO A 244 -1.10 -5.02 15.29
CA PRO A 244 0.16 -5.58 15.74
C PRO A 244 0.41 -6.98 15.19
N SER A 245 1.70 -7.30 15.10
CA SER A 245 2.27 -8.63 15.26
C SER A 245 1.35 -9.84 15.00
N PHE A 246 1.54 -10.48 13.84
CA PHE A 246 1.33 -11.94 13.74
C PHE A 246 2.69 -12.63 13.71
N ALA A 247 3.45 -12.47 14.79
CA ALA A 247 4.17 -13.60 15.32
C ALA A 247 3.19 -14.39 16.19
N SER A 248 3.01 -15.67 15.84
CA SER A 248 2.41 -16.73 16.67
C SER A 248 0.95 -16.57 17.11
N THR A 249 0.04 -17.19 16.36
CA THR A 249 -1.14 -17.84 16.97
C THR A 249 -1.43 -19.17 16.27
N ALA A 250 -0.40 -20.01 16.18
CA ALA A 250 -0.53 -21.42 15.81
C ALA A 250 -0.12 -22.36 16.96
N ALA A 251 0.10 -21.85 18.18
CA ALA A 251 0.51 -22.67 19.32
C ALA A 251 -0.08 -22.14 20.64
N ALA A 252 -1.38 -22.34 20.87
CA ALA A 252 -1.97 -22.16 22.22
C ALA A 252 -3.31 -22.88 22.47
N THR A 253 -3.79 -23.77 21.61
CA THR A 253 -5.03 -24.54 21.86
C THR A 253 -4.86 -26.03 21.58
N ALA A 254 -3.78 -26.61 22.09
CA ALA A 254 -3.58 -28.07 22.12
C ALA A 254 -3.00 -28.57 23.45
N ALA A 255 -3.25 -27.87 24.57
CA ALA A 255 -2.82 -28.32 25.89
C ALA A 255 -3.82 -27.90 26.98
N THR A 256 -5.07 -28.36 26.88
CA THR A 256 -5.97 -28.56 28.03
C THR A 256 -7.14 -29.43 27.59
N ALA A 257 -6.83 -30.70 27.30
CA ALA A 257 -7.77 -31.81 27.29
C ALA A 257 -6.94 -33.07 27.57
N GLY A 258 -6.80 -33.36 28.86
CA GLY A 258 -6.04 -34.44 29.48
C GLY A 258 -6.19 -34.28 30.97
#